data_AF-A0A508T730-F1
#
_entry.id   AF-A0A508T730-F1
#
_cell.length_a   1.000
_cell.length_b   1.000
_cell.length_c   1.000
_cell.angle_alpha   90.00
_cell.angle_beta   90.00
_cell.angle_gamma   90.00
#
_symmetry.space_group_name_H-M   'P 1'
#
loop_
_entity.id
_entity.type
_entity.pdbx_description
1 polymer ?
#
loop_
_entity_poly.entity_id
_entity_poly.type
_entity_poly.pdbx_seq_one_letter_code
_entity_poly.pdbx_strand_id
1 'polypeptide(L)'
;MLYLENNLASGVFTPDRTAILKLLASQAAVSLENTYLYGDLAQAIEHLKRAESHLAGEKRVLELIASGQRLRDVLAELCKLFEESVPDCYCGIYPIDDRSKAFEFGVAPSLPASYTESIEGLSLAFDDSPRGRSISKKSQIIAEDIASDPRWLEAPCRPHVLKHGLRSVWSTPIASHCA
;
A
#
# COMPACT_ATOMS: atom_id res chain seq x y z
N MET A 1 7.32 -37.10 8.80
CA MET A 1 7.08 -38.39 9.49
C MET A 1 6.43 -39.34 8.49
N LEU A 2 7.04 -40.49 8.20
CA LEU A 2 6.44 -41.52 7.34
C LEU A 2 5.91 -42.63 8.25
N TYR A 3 4.62 -42.95 8.12
CA TYR A 3 3.90 -43.89 8.98
C TYR A 3 3.07 -44.86 8.13
N LEU A 4 3.10 -46.15 8.46
CA LEU A 4 2.38 -47.19 7.74
C LEU A 4 1.77 -48.20 8.71
N GLU A 5 0.53 -48.60 8.44
CA GLU A 5 -0.20 -49.66 9.15
C GLU A 5 -0.69 -50.73 8.17
N ASN A 6 -0.78 -51.99 8.61
CA ASN A 6 -1.34 -53.08 7.82
C ASN A 6 -2.27 -53.93 8.70
N ASN A 7 -3.52 -54.15 8.24
CA ASN A 7 -4.53 -54.93 8.97
C ASN A 7 -4.78 -56.35 8.39
N LEU A 8 -4.08 -56.74 7.32
CA LEU A 8 -4.35 -57.95 6.56
C LEU A 8 -3.38 -59.10 6.90
N ALA A 9 -2.14 -58.78 7.32
CA ALA A 9 -1.14 -59.79 7.63
C ALA A 9 -0.11 -59.30 8.66
N SER A 10 0.38 -60.21 9.48
CA SER A 10 1.53 -59.98 10.36
C SER A 10 2.85 -60.18 9.60
N GLY A 11 3.93 -59.52 10.06
CA GLY A 11 5.27 -59.68 9.47
C GLY A 11 5.48 -59.04 8.08
N VAL A 12 4.56 -58.16 7.64
CA VAL A 12 4.56 -57.55 6.30
C VAL A 12 5.79 -56.68 6.02
N PHE A 13 6.38 -56.08 7.06
CA PHE A 13 7.55 -55.21 6.96
C PHE A 13 8.86 -56.01 7.07
N THR A 14 9.16 -56.80 6.03
CA THR A 14 10.42 -57.55 5.93
C THR A 14 11.62 -56.61 5.68
N PRO A 15 12.87 -57.04 5.93
CA PRO A 15 14.06 -56.22 5.71
C PRO A 15 14.12 -55.56 4.33
N ASP A 16 13.86 -56.32 3.25
CA ASP A 16 13.87 -55.82 1.87
C ASP A 16 12.83 -54.70 1.65
N ARG A 17 11.62 -54.89 2.18
CA ARG A 17 10.55 -53.88 2.07
C ARG A 17 10.90 -52.63 2.87
N THR A 18 11.47 -52.79 4.06
CA THR A 18 11.91 -51.63 4.86
C THR A 18 13.08 -50.89 4.23
N ALA A 19 13.97 -51.56 3.49
CA ALA A 19 15.05 -50.91 2.76
C ALA A 19 14.52 -49.98 1.64
N ILE A 20 13.52 -50.45 0.88
CA ILE A 20 12.83 -49.64 -0.12
C ILE A 20 12.08 -48.46 0.54
N LEU A 21 11.38 -48.71 1.65
CA LEU A 21 10.68 -47.65 2.38
C LEU A 21 11.64 -46.57 2.91
N LYS A 22 12.82 -46.94 3.39
CA LYS A 22 13.86 -45.99 3.82
C LYS A 22 14.36 -45.12 2.67
N LEU A 23 14.58 -45.71 1.49
CA LEU A 23 14.96 -44.97 0.30
C LEU A 23 13.89 -43.95 -0.10
N LEU A 24 12.63 -44.38 -0.17
CA LEU A 24 11.52 -43.49 -0.51
C LEU A 24 11.31 -42.39 0.54
N ALA A 25 11.44 -42.72 1.83
CA ALA A 25 11.38 -41.73 2.91
C ALA A 25 12.48 -40.67 2.76
N SER A 26 13.70 -41.07 2.41
CA SER A 26 14.81 -40.15 2.15
C SER A 26 14.55 -39.26 0.94
N GLN A 27 14.07 -39.83 -0.17
CA GLN A 27 13.72 -39.05 -1.36
C GLN A 27 12.58 -38.05 -1.10
N ALA A 28 11.56 -38.47 -0.34
CA ALA A 28 10.46 -37.61 0.06
C ALA A 28 10.95 -36.47 0.98
N ALA A 29 11.86 -36.75 1.92
CA ALA A 29 12.46 -35.74 2.78
C ALA A 29 13.22 -34.68 1.97
N VAL A 30 14.07 -35.10 1.03
CA VAL A 30 14.80 -34.17 0.13
C VAL A 30 13.85 -33.34 -0.72
N SER A 31 12.78 -33.95 -1.25
CA SER A 31 11.81 -33.24 -2.08
C SER A 31 11.03 -32.20 -1.27
N LEU A 32 10.70 -32.50 -0.01
CA LEU A 32 10.07 -31.55 0.90
C LEU A 32 11.02 -30.39 1.23
N GLU A 33 12.28 -30.68 1.56
CA GLU A 33 13.30 -29.66 1.84
C GLU A 33 13.50 -28.72 0.64
N ASN A 34 13.59 -29.28 -0.58
CA ASN A 34 13.65 -28.50 -1.80
C ASN A 34 12.44 -27.58 -1.94
N THR A 35 11.22 -28.07 -1.67
CA THR A 35 10.00 -27.28 -1.79
C THR A 35 10.02 -26.07 -0.83
N TYR A 36 10.50 -26.26 0.40
CA TYR A 36 10.65 -25.16 1.36
C TYR A 36 11.73 -24.16 0.93
N LEU A 37 12.90 -24.64 0.52
CA LEU A 37 14.00 -23.78 0.04
C LEU A 37 13.57 -22.91 -1.15
N TYR A 38 12.84 -23.47 -2.12
CA TYR A 38 12.32 -22.70 -3.24
C TYR A 38 11.25 -21.68 -2.82
N GLY A 39 10.40 -22.03 -1.83
CA GLY A 39 9.43 -21.11 -1.26
C GLY A 39 10.10 -19.91 -0.58
N ASP A 40 11.10 -20.16 0.26
CA ASP A 40 11.86 -19.14 0.96
C ASP A 40 12.63 -18.25 -0.01
N LEU A 41 13.26 -18.84 -1.03
CA LEU A 41 13.94 -18.11 -2.09
C LEU A 41 12.97 -17.20 -2.85
N ALA A 42 11.79 -17.70 -3.22
CA ALA A 42 10.77 -16.92 -3.92
C ALA A 42 10.31 -15.71 -3.09
N GLN A 43 10.10 -15.91 -1.78
CA GLN A 43 9.78 -14.81 -0.86
C GLN A 43 10.93 -13.80 -0.77
N ALA A 44 12.17 -14.27 -0.61
CA ALA A 44 13.34 -13.40 -0.52
C ALA A 44 13.53 -12.57 -1.80
N ILE A 45 13.34 -13.17 -2.98
CA ILE A 45 13.39 -12.47 -4.27
C ILE A 45 12.28 -11.40 -4.34
N GLU A 46 11.07 -11.72 -3.90
CA GLU A 46 9.96 -10.76 -3.89
C GLU A 46 10.24 -9.59 -2.94
N HIS A 47 10.77 -9.85 -1.74
CA HIS A 47 11.19 -8.81 -0.81
C HIS A 47 12.30 -7.93 -1.38
N LEU A 48 13.30 -8.53 -2.01
CA LEU A 48 14.39 -7.78 -2.64
C LEU A 48 13.87 -6.89 -3.77
N LYS A 49 13.02 -7.42 -4.65
CA LYS A 49 12.42 -6.65 -5.75
C LYS A 49 11.63 -5.45 -5.24
N ARG A 50 10.86 -5.61 -4.16
CA ARG A 50 10.13 -4.50 -3.53
C ARG A 50 11.07 -3.43 -2.99
N ALA A 51 12.12 -3.85 -2.28
CA ALA A 51 13.14 -2.92 -1.76
C ALA A 51 13.87 -2.17 -2.88
N GLU A 52 14.25 -2.86 -3.96
CA GLU A 52 14.85 -2.25 -5.15
C GLU A 52 13.91 -1.24 -5.82
N SER A 53 12.62 -1.58 -5.95
CA SER A 53 11.62 -0.65 -6.53
C SER A 53 11.45 0.60 -5.68
N HIS A 54 11.39 0.46 -4.35
CA HIS A 54 11.30 1.60 -3.44
C HIS A 54 12.53 2.50 -3.55
N LEU A 55 13.73 1.93 -3.50
CA LEU A 55 14.98 2.69 -3.63
C LEU A 55 15.08 3.39 -5.00
N ALA A 56 14.67 2.71 -6.07
CA ALA A 56 14.64 3.30 -7.41
C ALA A 56 13.65 4.47 -7.47
N GLY A 57 12.48 4.34 -6.85
CA GLY A 57 11.48 5.41 -6.75
C GLY A 57 11.97 6.62 -5.94
N GLU A 58 12.52 6.40 -4.75
CA GLU A 58 13.11 7.46 -3.92
C GLU A 58 14.23 8.20 -4.67
N LYS A 59 15.11 7.45 -5.35
CA LYS A 59 16.17 8.03 -6.16
C LYS A 59 15.60 8.91 -7.28
N ARG A 60 14.57 8.48 -8.01
CA ARG A 60 13.92 9.28 -9.06
C ARG A 60 13.39 10.60 -8.50
N VAL A 61 12.73 10.57 -7.34
CA VAL A 61 12.23 11.80 -6.69
C VAL A 61 13.38 12.75 -6.34
N LEU A 62 14.46 12.24 -5.76
CA LEU A 62 15.65 13.04 -5.43
C LEU A 62 16.31 13.65 -6.69
N GLU A 63 16.37 12.90 -7.79
CA GLU A 63 16.90 13.39 -9.07
C GLU A 63 16.04 14.51 -9.66
N LEU A 64 14.71 14.41 -9.56
CA LEU A 64 13.80 15.47 -10.00
C LEU A 64 14.00 16.75 -9.18
N ILE A 65 14.14 16.61 -7.85
CA ILE A 65 14.42 17.74 -6.95
C ILE A 65 15.77 18.38 -7.29
N ALA A 66 16.83 17.58 -7.39
CA ALA A 66 18.18 18.06 -7.69
C ALA A 66 18.28 18.73 -9.06
N SER A 67 17.47 18.29 -10.02
CA SER A 67 17.40 18.87 -11.37
C SER A 67 16.52 20.12 -11.46
N GLY A 68 15.95 20.59 -10.34
CA GLY A 68 15.10 21.79 -10.30
C GLY A 68 13.78 21.63 -11.05
N GLN A 69 13.23 20.40 -11.10
CA GLN A 69 11.92 20.17 -11.72
C GLN A 69 10.80 20.90 -10.97
N ARG A 70 9.67 21.12 -11.64
CA ARG A 70 8.54 21.83 -11.03
C ARG A 70 8.00 21.01 -9.86
N LEU A 71 7.62 21.68 -8.77
CA LEU A 71 7.08 21.02 -7.58
C LEU A 71 5.92 20.07 -7.90
N ARG A 72 5.01 20.44 -8.82
CA ARG A 72 3.91 19.58 -9.27
C ARG A 72 4.40 18.23 -9.83
N ASP A 73 5.49 18.23 -10.59
CA ASP A 73 6.06 17.02 -11.19
C ASP A 73 6.71 16.13 -10.11
N VAL A 74 7.42 16.74 -9.15
CA VAL A 74 7.99 16.04 -7.98
C VAL A 74 6.89 15.40 -7.12
N LEU A 75 5.82 16.14 -6.81
CA LEU A 75 4.69 15.64 -6.02
C LEU A 75 3.95 14.51 -6.74
N ALA A 76 3.87 14.54 -8.07
CA ALA A 76 3.24 13.49 -8.85
C ALA A 76 4.02 12.17 -8.75
N GLU A 77 5.36 12.22 -8.82
CA GLU A 77 6.19 11.02 -8.62
C GLU A 77 6.14 10.52 -7.17
N LEU A 78 6.06 11.41 -6.18
CA LEU A 78 5.83 11.01 -4.79
C LEU A 78 4.49 10.27 -4.63
N CYS A 79 3.41 10.76 -5.24
CA CYS A 79 2.12 10.06 -5.20
C CYS A 79 2.23 8.64 -5.75
N LYS A 80 2.85 8.46 -6.93
CA LYS A 80 3.03 7.13 -7.51
C LYS A 80 3.86 6.20 -6.63
N LEU A 81 4.93 6.72 -6.01
CA LEU A 81 5.76 5.94 -5.09
C LEU A 81 4.97 5.43 -3.88
N PHE A 82 4.06 6.24 -3.34
CA PHE A 82 3.15 5.80 -2.28
C PHE A 82 2.17 4.72 -2.75
N GLU A 83 1.61 4.88 -3.96
CA GLU A 83 0.69 3.91 -4.55
C GLU A 83 1.37 2.56 -4.86
N GLU A 84 2.64 2.56 -5.26
CA GLU A 84 3.45 1.33 -5.41
C GLU A 84 3.60 0.57 -4.08
N SER A 85 3.65 1.30 -2.96
CA SER A 85 3.83 0.73 -1.62
C SER A 85 2.54 0.19 -1.01
N VAL A 86 1.38 0.68 -1.47
CA VAL A 86 0.07 0.35 -0.90
C VAL A 86 -0.90 0.01 -2.04
N PRO A 87 -1.05 -1.29 -2.37
CA PRO A 87 -1.98 -1.75 -3.39
C PRO A 87 -3.39 -1.20 -3.17
N ASP A 88 -4.09 -0.96 -4.28
CA ASP A 88 -5.49 -0.50 -4.31
C ASP A 88 -5.76 0.86 -3.64
N CYS A 89 -4.70 1.61 -3.31
CA CYS A 89 -4.80 2.97 -2.79
C CYS A 89 -4.39 4.00 -3.84
N TYR A 90 -4.98 5.19 -3.76
CA TYR A 90 -4.66 6.33 -4.62
C TYR A 90 -4.18 7.49 -3.76
N CYS A 91 -3.03 8.05 -4.11
CA CYS A 91 -2.39 9.11 -3.36
C CYS A 91 -2.71 10.47 -3.99
N GLY A 92 -3.01 11.45 -3.14
CA GLY A 92 -3.08 12.84 -3.54
C GLY A 92 -2.39 13.76 -2.54
N ILE A 93 -1.59 14.68 -3.04
CA ILE A 93 -0.93 15.72 -2.24
C ILE A 93 -1.53 17.08 -2.63
N TYR A 94 -1.90 17.85 -1.61
CA TYR A 94 -2.64 19.11 -1.77
C TYR A 94 -1.92 20.22 -1.01
N PRO A 95 -0.96 20.92 -1.66
CA PRO A 95 -0.31 22.06 -1.06
C PRO A 95 -1.29 23.15 -0.66
N ILE A 96 -0.95 23.85 0.41
CA ILE A 96 -1.80 24.84 1.06
C ILE A 96 -1.01 26.15 1.09
N ASP A 97 -1.66 27.24 0.69
CA ASP A 97 -1.13 28.58 0.91
C ASP A 97 -1.56 29.09 2.29
N ASP A 98 -0.57 29.26 3.17
CA ASP A 98 -0.79 29.72 4.54
C ASP A 98 -1.31 31.16 4.62
N ARG A 99 -1.03 32.00 3.61
CA ARG A 99 -1.48 33.40 3.56
C ARG A 99 -2.95 33.51 3.20
N SER A 100 -3.36 32.87 2.10
CA SER A 100 -4.76 32.87 1.66
C SER A 100 -5.64 31.88 2.43
N LYS A 101 -5.03 31.00 3.24
CA LYS A 101 -5.72 29.89 3.93
C LYS A 101 -6.60 29.11 2.94
N ALA A 102 -6.01 28.74 1.81
CA ALA A 102 -6.65 28.00 0.73
C ALA A 102 -5.72 26.92 0.17
N PHE A 103 -6.28 25.93 -0.51
CA PHE A 103 -5.50 24.98 -1.28
C PHE A 103 -4.88 25.68 -2.49
N GLU A 104 -3.56 25.56 -2.65
CA GLU A 104 -2.86 26.13 -3.79
C GLU A 104 -3.18 25.32 -5.05
N PHE A 105 -3.09 23.98 -4.95
CA PHE A 105 -3.49 23.05 -6.00
C PHE A 105 -3.60 21.62 -5.47
N GLY A 106 -4.04 20.69 -6.32
CA GLY A 106 -4.02 19.25 -6.04
C GLY A 106 -3.18 18.48 -7.05
N VAL A 107 -2.49 17.45 -6.57
CA VAL A 107 -1.76 16.47 -7.38
C VAL A 107 -2.23 15.09 -6.96
N ALA A 108 -2.91 14.38 -7.85
CA ALA A 108 -3.34 12.99 -7.66
C ALA A 108 -3.30 12.26 -9.01
N PRO A 109 -2.12 11.81 -9.46
CA PRO A 109 -1.86 11.43 -10.86
C PRO A 109 -2.66 10.21 -11.34
N SER A 110 -3.04 9.32 -10.43
CA SER A 110 -3.77 8.09 -10.75
C SER A 110 -5.29 8.21 -10.60
N LEU A 111 -5.77 9.37 -10.13
CA LEU A 111 -7.19 9.68 -10.10
C LEU A 111 -7.59 10.52 -11.33
N PRO A 112 -8.84 10.42 -11.80
CA PRO A 112 -9.34 11.28 -12.88
C PRO A 112 -9.19 12.76 -12.52
N ALA A 113 -8.93 13.61 -13.53
CA ALA A 113 -8.83 15.05 -13.34
C ALA A 113 -10.05 15.64 -12.61
N SER A 114 -11.25 15.10 -12.89
CA SER A 114 -12.51 15.46 -12.23
C SER A 114 -12.52 15.25 -10.71
N TYR A 115 -11.61 14.46 -10.15
CA TYR A 115 -11.49 14.26 -8.71
C TYR A 115 -10.81 15.43 -8.01
N THR A 116 -9.86 16.08 -8.71
CA THR A 116 -9.08 17.21 -8.21
C THR A 116 -9.54 18.56 -8.73
N GLU A 117 -10.28 18.57 -9.85
CA GLU A 117 -10.99 19.73 -10.36
C GLU A 117 -11.90 20.28 -9.25
N SER A 118 -11.75 21.56 -8.92
CA SER A 118 -12.42 22.29 -7.82
C SER A 118 -11.68 22.38 -6.47
N ILE A 119 -10.47 21.83 -6.33
CA ILE A 119 -9.69 22.00 -5.09
C ILE A 119 -8.90 23.31 -5.08
N GLU A 120 -8.32 23.70 -6.21
CA GLU A 120 -7.51 24.91 -6.33
C GLU A 120 -8.32 26.16 -5.95
N GLY A 121 -7.81 26.92 -4.97
CA GLY A 121 -8.47 28.11 -4.42
C GLY A 121 -9.57 27.84 -3.39
N LEU A 122 -9.89 26.58 -3.07
CA LEU A 122 -10.89 26.26 -2.05
C LEU A 122 -10.36 26.65 -0.66
N SER A 123 -11.17 27.37 0.12
CA SER A 123 -10.81 27.79 1.48
C SER A 123 -10.64 26.59 2.42
N LEU A 124 -9.68 26.68 3.34
CA LEU A 124 -9.44 25.68 4.40
C LEU A 124 -10.45 25.73 5.54
N ALA A 125 -11.45 26.61 5.48
CA ALA A 125 -12.38 26.90 6.56
C ALA A 125 -13.37 25.77 6.91
N PHE A 126 -13.18 24.56 6.35
CA PHE A 126 -14.17 23.50 6.44
C PHE A 126 -13.62 22.27 7.17
N ASP A 127 -14.26 21.95 8.30
CA ASP A 127 -14.07 20.69 9.04
C ASP A 127 -14.96 19.56 8.46
N ASP A 128 -15.43 19.75 7.22
CA ASP A 128 -16.46 18.98 6.52
C ASP A 128 -15.88 17.84 5.67
N SER A 129 -14.58 17.58 5.77
CA SER A 129 -13.93 16.46 5.11
C SER A 129 -12.79 15.92 5.96
N PRO A 130 -12.39 14.65 5.77
CA PRO A 130 -11.19 14.11 6.41
C PRO A 130 -9.95 14.98 6.19
N ARG A 131 -9.80 15.55 4.98
CA ARG A 131 -8.71 16.48 4.64
C ARG A 131 -8.79 17.78 5.42
N GLY A 132 -9.91 18.48 5.33
CA GLY A 132 -10.12 19.75 6.05
C GLY A 132 -9.95 19.59 7.57
N ARG A 133 -10.52 18.52 8.14
CA ARG A 133 -10.40 18.19 9.56
C ARG A 133 -8.98 17.80 9.98
N SER A 134 -8.20 17.17 9.10
CA SER A 134 -6.80 16.86 9.39
C SER A 134 -5.93 18.12 9.48
N ILE A 135 -6.25 19.13 8.65
CA ILE A 135 -5.56 20.42 8.64
C ILE A 135 -5.91 21.20 9.91
N SER A 136 -7.20 21.31 10.24
CA SER A 136 -7.68 22.05 11.42
C SER A 136 -7.13 21.47 12.73
N LYS A 137 -7.12 20.13 12.85
CA LYS A 137 -6.67 19.42 14.05
C LYS A 137 -5.17 19.18 14.10
N LYS A 138 -4.44 19.44 13.00
CA LYS A 138 -3.01 19.11 12.84
C LYS A 138 -2.72 17.65 13.20
N SER A 139 -3.64 16.76 12.88
CA SER A 139 -3.56 15.34 13.21
C SER A 139 -4.11 14.49 12.09
N GLN A 140 -3.71 13.22 12.08
CA GLN A 140 -4.23 12.25 11.13
C GLN A 140 -5.73 12.03 11.36
N ILE A 141 -6.48 11.98 10.26
CA ILE A 141 -7.90 11.64 10.24
C ILE A 141 -8.09 10.47 9.28
N ILE A 142 -8.69 9.39 9.79
CA ILE A 142 -9.08 8.23 9.00
C ILE A 142 -10.60 8.14 9.03
N ALA A 143 -11.21 8.04 7.86
CA ALA A 143 -12.58 7.62 7.64
C ALA A 143 -12.52 6.22 7.01
N GLU A 144 -12.81 5.18 7.79
CA GLU A 144 -12.75 3.79 7.29
C GLU A 144 -13.79 3.55 6.19
N ASP A 145 -14.97 4.16 6.31
CA ASP A 145 -15.99 4.15 5.28
C ASP A 145 -16.83 5.43 5.31
N ILE A 146 -16.59 6.32 4.34
CA ILE A 146 -17.29 7.60 4.21
C ILE A 146 -18.79 7.43 3.95
N ALA A 147 -19.23 6.25 3.47
CA ALA A 147 -20.64 5.97 3.24
C ALA A 147 -21.42 5.82 4.55
N SER A 148 -20.79 5.33 5.62
CA SER A 148 -21.45 4.97 6.87
C SER A 148 -21.00 5.79 8.08
N ASP A 149 -19.85 6.46 7.98
CA ASP A 149 -19.29 7.27 9.07
C ASP A 149 -20.18 8.50 9.38
N PRO A 150 -20.75 8.59 10.61
CA PRO A 150 -21.64 9.67 11.02
C PRO A 150 -21.05 11.07 10.88
N ARG A 151 -19.71 11.19 10.92
CA ARG A 151 -19.00 12.46 10.79
C ARG A 151 -19.17 13.11 9.42
N TRP A 152 -19.50 12.33 8.39
CA TRP A 152 -19.48 12.75 6.99
C TRP A 152 -20.81 12.55 6.27
N LEU A 153 -21.87 12.12 6.95
CA LEU A 153 -23.15 11.80 6.29
C LEU A 153 -23.73 12.98 5.50
N GLU A 154 -23.66 14.18 6.09
CA GLU A 154 -24.14 15.44 5.50
C GLU A 154 -22.99 16.27 4.88
N ALA A 155 -21.78 15.72 4.83
CA ALA A 155 -20.62 16.43 4.33
C ALA A 155 -20.62 16.51 2.79
N PRO A 156 -20.32 17.68 2.18
CA PRO A 156 -20.22 17.82 0.73
C PRO A 156 -19.18 16.89 0.08
N CYS A 157 -18.17 16.46 0.83
CA CYS A 157 -17.14 15.55 0.33
C CYS A 157 -17.66 14.12 0.09
N ARG A 158 -18.68 13.66 0.82
CA ARG A 158 -19.20 12.28 0.73
C ARG A 158 -19.68 11.91 -0.68
N PRO A 159 -20.61 12.65 -1.32
CA PRO A 159 -21.04 12.31 -2.68
C PRO A 159 -19.90 12.37 -3.71
N HIS A 160 -18.91 13.25 -3.52
CA HIS A 160 -17.74 13.34 -4.41
C HIS A 160 -16.87 12.07 -4.35
N VAL A 161 -16.55 11.61 -3.14
CA VAL A 161 -15.75 10.39 -2.92
C VAL A 161 -16.49 9.16 -3.46
N LEU A 162 -17.78 9.02 -3.15
CA LEU A 162 -18.59 7.88 -3.59
C LEU A 162 -18.79 7.83 -5.11
N LYS A 163 -18.95 8.99 -5.77
CA LYS A 163 -19.07 9.07 -7.24
C LYS A 163 -17.87 8.46 -7.96
N HIS A 164 -16.69 8.50 -7.35
CA HIS A 164 -15.45 7.96 -7.91
C HIS A 164 -15.15 6.52 -7.42
N GLY A 165 -16.12 5.85 -6.80
CA GLY A 165 -15.96 4.46 -6.34
C GLY A 165 -15.09 4.30 -5.09
N LEU A 166 -14.70 5.40 -4.45
CA LEU A 166 -13.88 5.39 -3.24
C LEU A 166 -14.76 5.33 -1.99
N ARG A 167 -14.22 4.80 -0.89
CA ARG A 167 -14.95 4.63 0.38
C ARG A 167 -14.14 5.03 1.59
N SER A 168 -12.91 4.56 1.68
CA SER A 168 -12.00 4.89 2.77
C SER A 168 -11.18 6.11 2.43
N VAL A 169 -10.96 6.99 3.40
CA VAL A 169 -10.14 8.20 3.22
C VAL A 169 -9.21 8.35 4.41
N TRP A 170 -7.91 8.40 4.13
CA TRP A 170 -6.86 8.75 5.08
C TRP A 170 -6.34 10.13 4.73
N SER A 171 -6.21 11.01 5.72
CA SER A 171 -5.54 12.30 5.57
C SER A 171 -4.58 12.54 6.71
N THR A 172 -3.34 12.93 6.40
CA THR A 172 -2.32 13.33 7.38
C THR A 172 -1.72 14.67 6.96
N PRO A 173 -1.75 15.70 7.82
CA PRO A 173 -1.13 16.97 7.49
C PRO A 173 0.39 16.82 7.50
N ILE A 174 1.06 17.36 6.50
CA ILE A 174 2.51 17.42 6.42
C ILE A 174 2.92 18.86 6.71
N ALA A 175 3.61 19.07 7.83
CA ALA A 175 4.17 20.38 8.16
C ALA A 175 5.56 20.52 7.53
N SER A 176 5.77 21.59 6.77
CA SER A 176 7.12 22.02 6.42
C SER A 176 7.80 22.56 7.67
N HIS A 177 8.97 22.03 8.01
CA HIS A 177 9.86 22.63 9.01
C HIS A 177 10.76 23.65 8.30
N CYS A 178 10.18 24.74 7.82
CA CYS A 178 10.98 25.91 7.46
C CYS A 178 11.14 26.76 8.72
N ALA A 179 12.37 26.79 9.24
CA ALA A 179 12.83 27.73 10.26
C ALA A 179 13.03 29.13 9.65
#